data_AF-A0ABD5QP23-F1
#
_entry.id   AF-A0ABD5QP23-F1
#
_cell.length_a   1.000
_cell.length_b   1.000
_cell.length_c   1.000
_cell.angle_alpha   90.00
_cell.angle_beta   90.00
_cell.angle_gamma   90.00
#
_symmetry.space_group_name_H-M   'P 1'
#
loop_
_entity.id
_entity.type
_entity.pdbx_description
1 polymer ?
#
loop_
_entity_poly.entity_id
_entity_poly.type
_entity_poly.pdbx_seq_one_letter_code
_entity_poly.pdbx_strand_id
1 'polypeptide(L)' 'MTYRSGGDFLHTASKCPASVSPHALRRGYVTEAMNAGQPKAVTADRVDMSREVMDRHYDKSTKNEQMERREEYLVDV' A
#
# COMPACT_ATOMS: atom_id res chain seq x y z
N MET A 1 -38.12 -25.37 14.02
CA MET A 1 -36.77 -24.79 14.09
C MET A 1 -36.06 -25.14 12.77
N THR A 2 -36.29 -24.36 11.72
CA THR A 2 -35.77 -24.66 10.38
C THR A 2 -34.41 -24.01 10.20
N TYR A 3 -33.35 -24.83 10.16
CA TYR A 3 -32.02 -24.40 9.78
C TYR A 3 -32.07 -24.04 8.28
N ARG A 4 -32.27 -22.75 7.97
CA ARG A 4 -32.14 -22.27 6.58
C ARG A 4 -30.66 -22.39 6.20
N SER A 5 -30.41 -23.22 5.21
CA SER A 5 -29.17 -23.27 4.43
C SER A 5 -28.79 -21.88 3.93
N GLY A 6 -27.98 -21.14 4.69
CA GLY A 6 -27.57 -19.76 4.42
C GLY A 6 -26.22 -19.67 3.71
N GLY A 7 -26.02 -20.43 2.63
CA GLY A 7 -24.73 -20.53 1.93
C GLY A 7 -24.34 -19.31 1.09
N ASP A 8 -25.26 -18.39 0.80
CA ASP A 8 -25.11 -17.46 -0.35
C ASP A 8 -24.92 -15.98 0.01
N PHE A 9 -24.88 -15.61 1.31
CA PHE A 9 -24.74 -14.20 1.73
C PHE A 9 -23.29 -13.75 2.01
N LEU A 10 -22.32 -14.68 2.04
CA LEU A 10 -20.94 -14.40 2.45
C LEU A 10 -20.02 -13.87 1.33
N HIS A 11 -20.45 -13.88 0.06
CA HIS A 11 -19.56 -13.61 -1.10
C HIS A 11 -19.98 -12.44 -1.99
N THR A 12 -20.82 -11.52 -1.50
CA THR A 12 -21.26 -10.33 -2.25
C THR A 12 -20.62 -9.02 -1.79
N ALA A 13 -19.92 -9.02 -0.64
CA ALA A 13 -19.29 -7.80 -0.10
C ALA A 13 -18.29 -7.15 -1.07
N SER A 14 -17.55 -7.97 -1.84
CA SER A 14 -16.63 -7.49 -2.89
C SER A 14 -17.32 -6.82 -4.08
N LYS A 15 -18.64 -6.99 -4.24
CA LYS A 15 -19.44 -6.36 -5.31
C LYS A 15 -20.02 -5.01 -4.89
N CYS A 16 -19.86 -4.59 -3.64
CA CYS A 16 -20.32 -3.27 -3.19
C CYS A 16 -19.55 -2.19 -3.97
N PRO A 17 -20.22 -1.18 -4.57
CA PRO A 17 -19.54 -0.11 -5.31
C PRO A 17 -18.62 0.76 -4.44
N ALA A 18 -18.84 0.78 -3.13
CA ALA A 18 -17.94 1.40 -2.17
C ALA A 18 -16.77 0.48 -1.74
N SER A 19 -16.77 -0.79 -2.15
CA SER A 19 -15.70 -1.72 -1.84
C SER A 19 -14.42 -1.28 -2.53
N VAL A 20 -13.35 -1.19 -1.75
CA VAL A 20 -12.00 -0.93 -2.25
C VAL A 20 -11.14 -2.18 -2.06
N SER A 21 -10.30 -2.46 -3.05
CA SER A 21 -9.35 -3.57 -2.94
C SER A 21 -8.42 -3.34 -1.75
N PRO A 22 -8.13 -4.36 -0.93
CA PRO A 22 -7.11 -4.28 0.12
C PRO A 22 -5.74 -3.81 -0.39
N HIS A 23 -5.44 -4.08 -1.67
CA HIS A 23 -4.24 -3.59 -2.32
C HIS A 23 -4.18 -2.05 -2.35
N ALA A 24 -5.30 -1.37 -2.59
CA ALA A 24 -5.34 0.10 -2.61
C ALA A 24 -4.96 0.71 -1.26
N LEU A 25 -5.45 0.12 -0.16
CA LEU A 25 -5.10 0.53 1.20
C LEU A 25 -3.62 0.31 1.49
N ARG A 26 -3.07 -0.87 1.13
CA ARG A 26 -1.64 -1.15 1.28
C ARG A 26 -0.77 -0.19 0.48
N ARG A 27 -1.16 0.16 -0.75
CA ARG A 27 -0.42 1.15 -1.57
C ARG A 27 -0.41 2.53 -0.94
N GLY A 28 -1.57 2.99 -0.43
CA GLY A 28 -1.67 4.26 0.28
C GLY A 28 -0.74 4.29 1.49
N TYR A 29 -0.79 3.26 2.32
CA TYR A 29 0.09 3.14 3.48
C TYR A 29 1.58 3.19 3.10
N VAL A 30 2.01 2.41 2.11
CA VAL A 30 3.41 2.38 1.67
C VAL A 30 3.87 3.75 1.18
N THR A 31 3.06 4.40 0.34
CA THR A 31 3.40 5.71 -0.23
C THR A 31 3.54 6.77 0.85
N GLU A 32 2.58 6.84 1.79
CA GLU A 32 2.60 7.78 2.91
C GLU A 32 3.78 7.53 3.85
N ALA A 33 4.08 6.27 4.18
CA ALA A 33 5.23 5.94 5.03
C ALA A 33 6.55 6.44 4.41
N MET A 34 6.72 6.30 3.09
CA MET A 34 7.91 6.81 2.40
C MET A 34 7.93 8.33 2.26
N ASN A 35 6.78 8.97 2.03
CA ASN A 35 6.65 10.43 2.04
C ASN A 35 6.98 11.02 3.42
N ALA A 36 6.65 10.32 4.51
CA ALA A 36 7.00 10.70 5.86
C ALA A 36 8.47 10.40 6.22
N GLY A 37 9.30 10.00 5.25
CA GLY A 37 10.72 9.72 5.45
C GLY A 37 11.04 8.39 6.12
N GLN A 38 10.06 7.48 6.30
CA GLN A 38 10.34 6.17 6.87
C GLN A 38 11.31 5.40 5.95
N PRO A 39 12.45 4.89 6.47
CA PRO A 39 13.43 4.21 5.64
C PRO A 39 12.81 3.05 4.88
N LYS A 40 13.14 2.96 3.59
CA LYS A 40 12.59 1.96 2.67
C LYS A 40 12.70 0.53 3.18
N ALA A 41 13.81 0.20 3.83
CA ALA A 41 14.05 -1.12 4.44
C ALA A 41 13.03 -1.42 5.55
N VAL A 42 12.80 -0.45 6.44
CA VAL A 42 11.84 -0.58 7.55
C VAL A 42 10.42 -0.74 7.03
N THR A 43 10.04 0.03 6.00
CA THR A 43 8.72 -0.10 5.36
C THR A 43 8.55 -1.48 4.71
N ALA A 44 9.56 -1.94 3.97
CA ALA A 44 9.58 -3.24 3.29
C ALA A 44 9.41 -4.41 4.28
N ASP A 45 10.17 -4.41 5.38
CA ASP A 45 10.09 -5.43 6.43
C ASP A 45 8.71 -5.40 7.11
N ARG A 46 8.15 -4.21 7.35
CA ARG A 46 6.84 -4.05 7.99
C ARG A 46 5.68 -4.57 7.13
N VAL A 47 5.75 -4.42 5.82
CA VAL A 47 4.66 -4.87 4.92
C VAL A 47 4.89 -6.25 4.31
N ASP A 48 5.99 -6.90 4.70
CA ASP A 48 6.45 -8.21 4.21
C ASP A 48 6.58 -8.25 2.68
N MET A 49 7.48 -7.42 2.15
CA MET A 49 7.65 -7.25 0.70
C MET A 49 9.06 -6.81 0.34
N SER A 50 9.57 -7.27 -0.81
CA SER A 50 10.84 -6.78 -1.32
C SER A 50 10.77 -5.31 -1.75
N ARG A 51 11.91 -4.61 -1.69
CA ARG A 51 12.01 -3.21 -2.12
C ARG A 51 11.63 -3.03 -3.59
N GLU A 52 11.98 -4.00 -4.44
CA GLU A 52 11.67 -3.97 -5.88
C GLU A 52 10.16 -4.10 -6.16
N VAL A 53 9.46 -4.99 -5.44
CA VAL A 53 8.00 -5.12 -5.56
C VAL A 53 7.32 -3.85 -5.03
N MET A 54 7.86 -3.28 -3.96
CA MET A 54 7.37 -2.03 -3.40
C MET A 54 7.44 -0.89 -4.42
N ASP A 55 8.58 -0.73 -5.10
CA ASP A 55 8.77 0.29 -6.14
C ASP A 55 7.87 0.10 -7.35
N ARG A 56 7.78 -1.14 -7.83
CA ARG A 56 7.02 -1.43 -9.05
C ARG A 56 5.51 -1.31 -8.84
N HIS A 57 5.02 -1.71 -7.67
CA HIS A 57 3.59 -1.96 -7.50
C HIS A 57 2.94 -1.11 -6.41
N TYR A 58 3.66 -0.65 -5.39
CA TYR A 58 3.07 -0.04 -4.21
C TYR A 58 3.41 1.43 -4.00
N ASP A 59 4.63 1.87 -4.36
CA ASP A 59 4.98 3.30 -4.36
C ASP A 59 4.23 4.02 -5.48
N LYS A 60 3.29 4.87 -5.11
CA LYS A 60 2.48 5.65 -6.05
C LYS A 60 3.06 7.05 -6.34
N SER A 61 4.22 7.37 -5.78
CA SER A 61 4.87 8.66 -5.98
C SER A 61 5.35 8.88 -7.42
N THR A 62 5.25 10.13 -7.83
CA THR A 62 5.82 10.67 -9.06
C THR A 62 7.35 10.70 -9.00
N LYS A 63 7.99 10.84 -10.15
CA LYS A 63 9.45 10.98 -10.21
C LYS A 63 9.95 12.20 -9.43
N ASN A 64 9.18 13.29 -9.40
CA ASN A 64 9.55 14.51 -8.67
C ASN A 64 9.49 14.30 -7.16
N GLU A 65 8.41 13.71 -6.64
CA GLU A 65 8.30 13.37 -5.21
C GLU A 65 9.44 12.42 -4.78
N GLN A 66 9.83 11.47 -5.65
CA GLN A 66 11.00 10.62 -5.38
C GLN A 66 12.34 11.40 -5.41
N MET A 67 12.46 12.45 -6.23
CA MET A 67 13.62 13.35 -6.18
C MET A 67 13.64 14.14 -4.88
N GLU A 68 12.54 14.78 -4.51
CA GLU A 68 12.39 15.56 -3.28
C GLU A 68 12.76 14.72 -2.04
N ARG A 69 12.24 13.48 -1.93
CA ARG A 69 12.62 12.55 -0.84
C ARG A 69 14.12 12.27 -0.78
N ARG A 70 14.84 12.35 -1.90
CA ARG A 70 16.29 12.13 -1.95
C ARG A 70 17.08 13.39 -1.62
N GLU A 71 16.54 14.57 -1.91
CA GLU A 71 17.20 15.86 -1.64
C GLU A 71 17.61 15.99 -0.17
N GLU A 72 16.78 15.52 0.76
CA GLU A 72 17.07 15.53 2.21
C GLU A 72 18.35 14.75 2.61
N TYR A 73 18.82 13.84 1.75
CA TYR A 73 20.00 13.01 2.00
C TYR A 73 21.23 13.45 1.19
N LEU A 74 21.09 14.46 0.32
CA LEU A 74 22.21 15.00 -0.44
C LEU A 74 22.94 16.05 0.40
N VAL A 75 24.27 15.92 0.49
CA VAL A 75 25.13 16.91 1.13
C VAL A 75 25.82 17.72 0.03
N ASP A 76 25.83 19.05 0.17
CA ASP A 76 26.58 19.92 -0.74
C ASP A 76 28.08 19.77 -0.43
N VAL A 77 28.89 19.43 -1.44
CA VAL A 77 30.33 19.11 -1.32
C VAL A 77 31.18 20.21 -1.91
#